data_AF-A0A841JVD5-F1
#
_entry.id   AF-A0A841JVD5-F1
#
_cell.length_a   1.000
_cell.length_b   1.000
_cell.length_c   1.000
_cell.angle_alpha   90.00
_cell.angle_beta   90.00
_cell.angle_gamma   90.00
#
_symmetry.space_group_name_H-M   'P 1'
#
loop_
_entity.id
_entity.type
_entity.pdbx_description
1 polymer ?
#
loop_
_entity_poly.entity_id
_entity_poly.type
_entity_poly.pdbx_seq_one_letter_code
_entity_poly.pdbx_strand_id
1 'polypeptide(L)'
;MLRFVLDFFANAQNKSGLRQFSDAEVITMSRALTHSIRVIEESGISERKDAKPQEEIKQNMNAKLSLDKYNQLLAPARERFETSIGLSAIRSGNDPRMLEAFLLYFCAIGAQMTEPVESWIRRAAARCADLGFSALAEALLRHARAEAGHHLMMIADLRSLAAHWNLRHKPPVDADELLRVAPSRGAKNYCLVHEENIVGNTPYAQIAIEYEIEQLPLRYGGLFVARCLEIFGPDILPSISFVTEHIDLDIGHTKFNAQELARVIDQIPESMPVLVAAGGAALDAYAQFLTDCVELAQLHCQALEAVSEVPSEFLTWQLRCPIRGSMNELEDSPAEWLDEVRALRGAALFDNGKRPKFKSADGCYTDADPIDLYSWHVLAYAGDTLAGCVRVYPLAENSPPCLTEDLLGDKSFEETLVKLASNRGDVIEIGRWVVDPVLRAQNGLAPGIGLQLAASAGALALALVNQSQSTNAVALFSAGSQDNQYLMLCRLGLKTIYGLEPVISAEYNDVIRVMYCKGPQKLQHRFRRLMDAMASLMKMDRALRISSLWSACVELCQ
;
A
#
# COMPACT_ATOMS: atom_id res chain seq x y z
N MET A 1 0.17 9.32 22.61
CA MET A 1 0.83 9.64 21.33
C MET A 1 2.35 9.71 21.47
N LEU A 2 2.92 10.58 22.32
CA LEU A 2 4.37 10.62 22.59
C LEU A 2 4.99 9.25 22.91
N ARG A 3 4.37 8.52 23.84
CA ARG A 3 4.80 7.16 24.20
C ARG A 3 4.64 6.17 23.04
N PHE A 4 3.62 6.33 22.20
CA PHE A 4 3.42 5.50 21.01
C PHE A 4 4.49 5.76 19.94
N VAL A 5 4.85 7.02 19.71
CA VAL A 5 5.92 7.41 18.77
C VAL A 5 7.28 6.91 19.28
N LEU A 6 7.57 7.09 20.57
CA LEU A 6 8.80 6.57 21.19
C LEU A 6 8.85 5.04 21.20
N ASP A 7 7.75 4.36 21.51
CA ASP A 7 7.66 2.89 21.50
C ASP A 7 7.70 2.33 20.07
N PHE A 8 7.22 3.08 19.07
CA PHE A 8 7.30 2.74 17.65
C PHE A 8 8.75 2.83 17.14
N PHE A 9 9.47 3.92 17.45
CA PHE A 9 10.89 4.06 17.08
C PHE A 9 11.77 3.05 17.81
N ALA A 10 11.53 2.78 19.09
CA ALA A 10 12.25 1.76 19.86
C ALA A 10 12.00 0.34 19.33
N ASN A 11 10.78 0.02 18.88
CA ASN A 11 10.47 -1.28 18.26
C ASN A 11 11.01 -1.40 16.83
N ALA A 12 11.01 -0.33 16.05
CA ALA A 12 11.56 -0.32 14.69
C ALA A 12 13.09 -0.56 14.69
N GLN A 13 13.79 -0.01 15.69
CA GLN A 13 15.23 -0.23 15.89
C GLN A 13 15.58 -1.69 16.22
N ASN A 14 14.75 -2.39 16.98
CA ASN A 14 15.03 -3.77 17.40
C ASN A 14 14.76 -4.83 16.32
N LYS A 15 14.06 -4.49 15.22
CA LYS A 15 13.56 -5.49 14.25
C LYS A 15 14.11 -5.40 12.83
N SER A 16 14.79 -4.32 12.45
CA SER A 16 15.03 -4.02 11.02
C SER A 16 16.49 -3.96 10.58
N GLY A 17 17.48 -4.00 11.49
CA GLY A 17 18.88 -3.80 11.11
C GLY A 17 19.16 -2.44 10.46
N LEU A 18 18.22 -1.48 10.56
CA LEU A 18 18.39 -0.11 10.08
C LEU A 18 19.45 0.63 10.89
N ARG A 19 20.08 1.60 10.24
CA ARG A 19 21.11 2.49 10.80
C ARG A 19 20.63 3.09 12.13
N GLN A 20 21.47 2.99 13.17
CA GLN A 20 21.21 3.68 14.43
C GLN A 20 21.10 5.18 14.17
N PHE A 21 19.98 5.78 14.58
CA PHE A 21 19.87 7.23 14.68
C PHE A 21 20.93 7.71 15.67
N SER A 22 21.65 8.74 15.29
CA SER A 22 22.59 9.42 16.16
C SER A 22 21.85 10.09 17.33
N ASP A 23 22.52 10.23 18.47
CA ASP A 23 21.97 10.97 19.62
C ASP A 23 21.53 12.39 19.22
N ALA A 24 22.18 12.99 18.22
CA ALA A 24 21.82 14.31 17.69
C ALA A 24 20.43 14.31 17.01
N GLU A 25 20.07 13.27 16.28
CA GLU A 25 18.76 13.15 15.62
C GLU A 25 17.64 12.94 16.64
N VAL A 26 17.88 12.08 17.65
CA VAL A 26 16.93 11.84 18.75
C VAL A 26 16.72 13.12 19.58
N ILE A 27 17.79 13.86 19.88
CA ILE A 27 17.72 15.14 20.59
C ILE A 27 16.97 16.19 19.77
N THR A 28 17.16 16.22 18.46
CA THR A 28 16.46 17.17 17.58
C THR A 28 14.96 16.91 17.55
N MET A 29 14.55 15.64 17.41
CA MET A 29 13.14 15.24 17.47
C MET A 29 12.52 15.52 18.86
N SER A 30 13.25 15.24 19.95
CA SER A 30 12.79 15.52 21.32
C SER A 30 12.64 17.03 21.60
N ARG A 31 13.54 17.87 21.05
CA ARG A 31 13.48 19.33 21.19
C ARG A 31 12.31 19.94 20.43
N ALA A 32 12.04 19.49 19.20
CA ALA A 32 10.87 19.94 18.44
C ALA A 32 9.58 19.66 19.23
N LEU A 33 9.45 18.46 19.78
CA LEU A 33 8.30 18.04 20.57
C LEU A 33 8.15 18.78 21.92
N THR A 34 9.26 19.09 22.59
CA THR A 34 9.26 19.85 23.85
C THR A 34 8.90 21.33 23.62
N HIS A 35 9.32 21.88 22.47
CA HIS A 35 8.96 23.25 22.08
C HIS A 35 7.45 23.38 21.86
N SER A 36 6.82 22.43 21.16
CA SER A 36 5.37 22.42 20.94
C SER A 36 4.56 22.34 22.23
N ILE A 37 4.99 21.55 23.21
CA ILE A 37 4.35 21.48 24.54
C ILE A 37 4.41 22.84 25.26
N ARG A 38 5.57 23.50 25.20
CA ARG A 38 5.76 24.79 25.87
C ARG A 38 4.94 25.92 25.24
N VAL A 39 4.79 25.92 23.91
CA VAL A 39 3.91 26.87 23.19
C VAL A 39 2.44 26.65 23.56
N ILE A 40 2.02 25.40 23.81
CA ILE A 40 0.67 25.07 24.31
C ILE A 40 0.44 25.57 25.75
N GLU A 41 1.46 25.52 26.61
CA GLU A 41 1.38 26.02 27.99
C GLU A 41 1.39 27.56 28.06
N GLU A 42 2.18 28.22 27.21
CA GLU A 42 2.33 29.68 27.21
C GLU A 42 1.18 30.41 26.50
N SER A 43 0.46 29.77 25.57
CA SER A 43 -0.71 30.35 24.88
C SER A 43 -2.01 30.34 25.71
N GLY A 44 -1.98 29.77 26.92
CA GLY A 44 -3.18 29.36 27.64
C GLY A 44 -3.39 29.88 29.05
N ILE A 45 -2.78 30.99 29.51
CA ILE A 45 -3.25 31.75 30.70
C ILE A 45 -2.82 33.22 30.52
N SER A 46 -3.76 34.08 30.11
CA SER A 46 -3.70 35.52 30.37
C SER A 46 -4.82 35.85 31.34
N GLU A 47 -4.46 36.17 32.58
CA GLU A 47 -5.38 36.44 33.70
C GLU A 47 -6.45 37.50 33.34
N ARG A 48 -7.70 37.08 33.13
CA ARG A 48 -8.87 37.96 33.29
C ARG A 48 -9.37 37.78 34.73
N LYS A 49 -9.20 38.81 35.55
CA LYS A 49 -9.40 38.73 37.02
C LYS A 49 -10.80 39.09 37.53
N ASP A 50 -11.80 39.36 36.68
CA ASP A 50 -13.06 39.96 37.16
C ASP A 50 -14.37 39.21 36.80
N ALA A 51 -14.31 37.99 36.26
CA ALA A 51 -15.51 37.19 36.03
C ALA A 51 -15.88 36.32 37.25
N LYS A 52 -17.16 36.29 37.63
CA LYS A 52 -17.62 35.45 38.75
C LYS A 52 -17.49 33.96 38.36
N PRO A 53 -16.81 33.11 39.15
CA PRO A 53 -16.50 31.71 38.80
C PRO A 53 -17.71 30.84 38.39
N GLN A 54 -18.93 31.19 38.81
CA GLN A 54 -20.14 30.44 38.48
C GLN A 54 -20.65 30.67 37.05
N GLU A 55 -20.45 31.86 36.48
CA GLU A 55 -20.89 32.15 35.10
C GLU A 55 -19.98 31.46 34.07
N GLU A 56 -18.67 31.42 34.31
CA GLU A 56 -17.72 30.71 33.45
C GLU A 56 -17.98 29.19 33.42
N ILE A 57 -18.29 28.58 34.56
CA ILE A 57 -18.62 27.14 34.62
C ILE A 57 -19.87 26.83 33.80
N LYS A 58 -20.92 27.66 33.91
CA LYS A 58 -22.17 27.46 33.17
C LYS A 58 -21.97 27.66 31.65
N GLN A 59 -21.21 28.67 31.25
CA GLN A 59 -20.86 28.90 29.84
C GLN A 59 -20.04 27.73 29.27
N ASN A 60 -19.04 27.23 30.00
CA ASN A 60 -18.23 26.09 29.58
C ASN A 60 -19.06 24.80 29.43
N MET A 61 -20.03 24.56 30.32
CA MET A 61 -20.93 23.40 30.18
C MET A 61 -21.83 23.50 28.95
N ASN A 62 -22.39 24.67 28.65
CA ASN A 62 -23.25 24.86 27.49
C ASN A 62 -22.47 24.73 26.18
N ALA A 63 -21.29 25.36 26.08
CA ALA A 63 -20.43 25.27 24.90
C ALA A 63 -20.06 23.80 24.59
N LYS A 64 -19.79 23.01 25.63
CA LYS A 64 -19.55 21.57 25.49
C LYS A 64 -20.76 20.83 24.92
N LEU A 65 -21.96 21.08 25.46
CA LEU A 65 -23.20 20.42 24.99
C LEU A 65 -23.52 20.78 23.53
N SER A 66 -23.32 22.04 23.13
CA SER A 66 -23.52 22.52 21.77
C SER A 66 -22.57 21.87 20.78
N LEU A 67 -21.28 21.78 21.12
CA LEU A 67 -20.28 21.12 20.29
C LEU A 67 -20.50 19.60 20.21
N ASP A 68 -20.90 18.95 21.31
CA ASP A 68 -21.24 17.53 21.32
C ASP A 68 -22.40 17.22 20.36
N LYS A 69 -23.43 18.08 20.34
CA LYS A 69 -24.54 17.96 19.40
C LYS A 69 -24.10 18.15 17.95
N TYR A 70 -23.26 19.14 17.67
CA TYR A 70 -22.66 19.34 16.34
C TYR A 70 -21.89 18.08 15.90
N ASN A 71 -21.01 17.57 16.75
CA ASN A 71 -20.20 16.37 16.50
C ASN A 71 -21.07 15.14 16.21
N GLN A 72 -22.18 14.98 16.92
CA GLN A 72 -23.13 13.89 16.68
C GLN A 72 -23.78 13.99 15.30
N LEU A 73 -24.23 15.19 14.92
CA LEU A 73 -24.89 15.41 13.62
C LEU A 73 -23.92 15.28 12.44
N LEU A 74 -22.65 15.61 12.64
CA LEU A 74 -21.62 15.52 11.60
C LEU A 74 -21.01 14.12 11.46
N ALA A 75 -21.21 13.22 12.43
CA ALA A 75 -20.66 11.88 12.43
C ALA A 75 -20.85 11.11 11.09
N PRO A 76 -22.02 11.17 10.41
CA PRO A 76 -22.18 10.51 9.12
C PRO A 76 -21.25 11.03 8.00
N ALA A 77 -20.90 12.32 8.00
CA ALA A 77 -19.97 12.87 7.02
C ALA A 77 -18.53 12.40 7.29
N ARG A 78 -18.13 12.34 8.57
CA ARG A 78 -16.84 11.80 8.99
C ARG A 78 -16.71 10.30 8.64
N GLU A 79 -17.78 9.52 8.81
CA GLU A 79 -17.80 8.11 8.41
C GLU A 79 -17.62 7.94 6.88
N ARG A 80 -18.28 8.78 6.07
CA ARG A 80 -18.05 8.79 4.61
C ARG A 80 -16.61 9.15 4.25
N PHE A 81 -16.01 10.12 4.94
CA PHE A 81 -14.60 10.46 4.76
C PHE A 81 -13.68 9.28 5.09
N GLU A 82 -13.90 8.63 6.24
CA GLU A 82 -13.12 7.47 6.72
C GLU A 82 -13.16 6.27 5.76
N THR A 83 -14.29 6.10 5.08
CA THR A 83 -14.53 5.00 4.13
C THR A 83 -14.26 5.39 2.68
N SER A 84 -13.78 6.61 2.42
CA SER A 84 -13.50 7.09 1.06
C SER A 84 -12.40 6.29 0.36
N ILE A 85 -12.51 6.18 -0.97
CA ILE A 85 -11.55 5.46 -1.81
C ILE A 85 -10.15 6.07 -1.67
N GLY A 86 -10.05 7.40 -1.72
CA GLY A 86 -8.78 8.12 -1.57
C GLY A 86 -8.07 7.77 -0.26
N LEU A 87 -8.74 7.93 0.90
CA LEU A 87 -8.13 7.62 2.19
C LEU A 87 -7.77 6.14 2.34
N SER A 88 -8.65 5.24 1.89
CA SER A 88 -8.41 3.80 1.93
C SER A 88 -7.20 3.40 1.08
N ALA A 89 -7.04 3.97 -0.11
CA ALA A 89 -5.92 3.70 -1.00
C ALA A 89 -4.58 4.16 -0.40
N ILE A 90 -4.54 5.30 0.27
CA ILE A 90 -3.34 5.81 0.95
C ILE A 90 -2.97 4.90 2.14
N ARG A 91 -3.95 4.46 2.93
CA ARG A 91 -3.73 3.62 4.11
C ARG A 91 -3.33 2.18 3.77
N SER A 92 -3.92 1.61 2.71
CA SER A 92 -3.74 0.20 2.34
C SER A 92 -2.73 -0.01 1.20
N GLY A 93 -2.41 1.06 0.47
CA GLY A 93 -1.47 1.04 -0.65
C GLY A 93 -0.06 0.65 -0.20
N ASN A 94 0.48 -0.40 -0.80
CA ASN A 94 1.84 -0.89 -0.58
C ASN A 94 2.78 -0.62 -1.75
N ASP A 95 2.31 0.05 -2.80
CA ASP A 95 3.13 0.39 -3.96
C ASP A 95 3.84 1.73 -3.71
N PRO A 96 5.17 1.74 -3.49
CA PRO A 96 5.92 2.96 -3.22
C PRO A 96 5.80 3.97 -4.35
N ARG A 97 5.76 3.50 -5.61
CA ARG A 97 5.69 4.38 -6.78
C ARG A 97 4.33 5.06 -6.86
N MET A 98 3.25 4.33 -6.60
CA MET A 98 1.90 4.91 -6.56
C MET A 98 1.77 5.94 -5.45
N LEU A 99 2.28 5.66 -4.24
CA LEU A 99 2.23 6.62 -3.14
C LEU A 99 3.08 7.87 -3.42
N GLU A 100 4.24 7.72 -4.04
CA GLU A 100 5.09 8.83 -4.43
C GLU A 100 4.43 9.71 -5.50
N ALA A 101 3.80 9.09 -6.50
CA ALA A 101 2.99 9.80 -7.49
C ALA A 101 1.77 10.49 -6.84
N PHE A 102 1.12 9.84 -5.87
CA PHE A 102 0.04 10.46 -5.10
C PHE A 102 0.52 11.73 -4.38
N LEU A 103 1.69 11.69 -3.73
CA LEU A 103 2.28 12.86 -3.06
C LEU A 103 2.52 14.01 -4.04
N LEU A 104 3.01 13.72 -5.25
CA LEU A 104 3.16 14.74 -6.30
C LEU A 104 1.84 15.44 -6.62
N TYR A 105 0.76 14.69 -6.87
CA TYR A 105 -0.54 15.29 -7.18
C TYR A 105 -1.22 15.95 -5.97
N PHE A 106 -1.05 15.37 -4.78
CA PHE A 106 -1.53 15.95 -3.52
C PHE A 106 -0.93 17.35 -3.30
N CYS A 107 0.37 17.52 -3.45
CA CYS A 107 1.02 18.82 -3.30
C CYS A 107 0.67 19.78 -4.46
N ALA A 108 0.65 19.29 -5.71
CA ALA A 108 0.37 20.14 -6.87
C ALA A 108 -1.04 20.72 -6.90
N ILE A 109 -2.04 19.90 -6.61
CA ILE A 109 -3.45 20.34 -6.56
C ILE A 109 -3.75 20.97 -5.19
N GLY A 110 -3.15 20.45 -4.12
CA GLY A 110 -3.27 21.01 -2.77
C GLY A 110 -2.80 22.45 -2.69
N ALA A 111 -1.70 22.81 -3.36
CA ALA A 111 -1.23 24.19 -3.46
C ALA A 111 -2.34 25.15 -3.96
N GLN A 112 -3.12 24.73 -4.96
CA GLN A 112 -4.23 25.50 -5.52
C GLN A 112 -5.42 25.62 -4.56
N MET A 113 -5.64 24.62 -3.70
CA MET A 113 -6.66 24.68 -2.65
C MET A 113 -6.24 25.56 -1.47
N THR A 114 -4.94 25.60 -1.17
CA THR A 114 -4.39 26.35 -0.02
C THR A 114 -4.09 27.83 -0.33
N GLU A 115 -3.82 28.19 -1.59
CA GLU A 115 -3.53 29.57 -1.99
C GLU A 115 -4.62 30.58 -1.59
N PRO A 116 -5.92 30.29 -1.80
CA PRO A 116 -6.98 31.24 -1.46
C PRO A 116 -7.41 31.23 0.01
N VAL A 117 -6.90 30.33 0.86
CA VAL A 117 -7.38 30.10 2.25
C VAL A 117 -7.31 31.37 3.10
N GLU A 118 -6.18 32.07 3.12
CA GLU A 118 -6.06 33.34 3.86
C GLU A 118 -7.15 34.34 3.43
N SER A 119 -7.36 34.48 2.11
CA SER A 119 -8.34 35.41 1.56
C SER A 119 -9.77 35.01 1.91
N TRP A 120 -10.09 33.72 1.88
CA TRP A 120 -11.38 33.18 2.30
C TRP A 120 -11.69 33.52 3.74
N ILE A 121 -10.78 33.19 4.66
CA ILE A 121 -10.96 33.43 6.09
C ILE A 121 -11.09 34.94 6.37
N ARG A 122 -10.27 35.78 5.72
CA ARG A 122 -10.34 37.24 5.85
C ARG A 122 -11.66 37.83 5.35
N ARG A 123 -12.19 37.34 4.21
CA ARG A 123 -13.48 37.77 3.68
C ARG A 123 -14.65 37.29 4.54
N ALA A 124 -14.60 36.05 5.02
CA ALA A 124 -15.58 35.53 5.99
C ALA A 124 -15.60 36.40 7.26
N ALA A 125 -14.43 36.78 7.76
CA ALA A 125 -14.29 37.66 8.91
C ALA A 125 -14.97 39.03 8.68
N ALA A 126 -14.69 39.69 7.56
CA ALA A 126 -15.30 40.97 7.21
C ALA A 126 -16.84 40.86 7.16
N ARG A 127 -17.35 39.82 6.49
CA ARG A 127 -18.79 39.54 6.40
C ARG A 127 -19.43 39.22 7.75
N CYS A 128 -18.71 38.51 8.62
CA CYS A 128 -19.14 38.25 9.99
C CYS A 128 -19.24 39.54 10.81
N ALA A 129 -18.29 40.47 10.65
CA ALA A 129 -18.33 41.77 11.31
C ALA A 129 -19.55 42.60 10.87
N ASP A 130 -19.86 42.61 9.56
CA ASP A 130 -21.03 43.31 9.02
C ASP A 130 -22.36 42.77 9.58
N LEU A 131 -22.40 41.48 9.92
CA LEU A 131 -23.56 40.82 10.55
C LEU A 131 -23.58 40.94 12.09
N GLY A 132 -22.61 41.64 12.69
CA GLY A 132 -22.53 41.84 14.14
C GLY A 132 -21.82 40.72 14.92
N PHE A 133 -21.15 39.77 14.25
CA PHE A 133 -20.33 38.73 14.88
C PHE A 133 -18.89 39.21 15.10
N SER A 134 -18.70 40.35 15.77
CA SER A 134 -17.37 40.98 15.90
C SER A 134 -16.31 40.08 16.53
N ALA A 135 -16.67 39.29 17.56
CA ALA A 135 -15.73 38.39 18.21
C ALA A 135 -15.25 37.26 17.27
N LEU A 136 -16.16 36.68 16.48
CA LEU A 136 -15.82 35.67 15.47
C LEU A 136 -14.99 36.29 14.35
N ALA A 137 -15.32 37.51 13.92
CA ALA A 137 -14.55 38.22 12.89
C ALA A 137 -13.09 38.45 13.33
N GLU A 138 -12.87 38.89 14.56
CA GLU A 138 -11.51 39.02 15.11
C GLU A 138 -10.78 37.69 15.21
N ALA A 139 -11.50 36.63 15.58
CA ALA A 139 -10.98 35.26 15.63
C ALA A 139 -10.50 34.79 14.25
N LEU A 140 -11.35 34.89 13.24
CA LEU A 140 -11.03 34.55 11.85
C LEU A 140 -9.89 35.41 11.31
N LEU A 141 -9.81 36.70 11.62
CA LEU A 141 -8.68 37.55 11.19
C LEU A 141 -7.33 37.11 11.76
N ARG A 142 -7.30 36.57 12.99
CA ARG A 142 -6.05 36.01 13.55
C ARG A 142 -5.69 34.70 12.84
N HIS A 143 -6.67 33.85 12.62
CA HIS A 143 -6.49 32.58 11.91
C HIS A 143 -6.00 32.80 10.48
N ALA A 144 -6.60 33.74 9.73
CA ALA A 144 -6.15 34.10 8.38
C ALA A 144 -4.66 34.49 8.32
N ARG A 145 -4.12 35.12 9.37
CA ARG A 145 -2.69 35.48 9.45
C ARG A 145 -1.80 34.27 9.69
N ALA A 146 -2.29 33.27 10.41
CA ALA A 146 -1.56 32.03 10.64
C ALA A 146 -1.45 31.21 9.35
N GLU A 147 -2.50 31.21 8.50
CA GLU A 147 -2.53 30.48 7.23
C GLU A 147 -1.76 31.16 6.08
N ALA A 148 -1.25 32.38 6.32
CA ALA A 148 -0.60 33.17 5.29
C ALA A 148 0.65 32.46 4.74
N GLY A 149 0.62 32.13 3.45
CA GLY A 149 1.75 31.51 2.76
C GLY A 149 1.88 29.99 2.90
N HIS A 150 0.93 29.28 3.54
CA HIS A 150 0.98 27.81 3.66
C HIS A 150 1.01 27.08 2.29
N HIS A 151 0.41 27.66 1.25
CA HIS A 151 0.52 27.13 -0.12
C HIS A 151 1.94 27.09 -0.67
N LEU A 152 2.85 27.95 -0.17
CA LEU A 152 4.26 27.94 -0.56
C LEU A 152 4.98 26.69 -0.03
N MET A 153 4.52 26.12 1.10
CA MET A 153 5.02 24.85 1.62
C MET A 153 4.65 23.69 0.70
N MET A 154 3.40 23.63 0.24
CA MET A 154 2.97 22.63 -0.76
C MET A 154 3.79 22.71 -2.05
N ILE A 155 4.11 23.92 -2.52
CA ILE A 155 4.97 24.12 -3.71
C ILE A 155 6.40 23.64 -3.45
N ALA A 156 6.96 23.93 -2.27
CA ALA A 156 8.30 23.48 -1.89
C ALA A 156 8.36 21.94 -1.77
N ASP A 157 7.37 21.34 -1.12
CA ASP A 157 7.20 19.89 -0.99
C ASP A 157 7.14 19.23 -2.37
N LEU A 158 6.31 19.76 -3.29
CA LEU A 158 6.20 19.24 -4.66
C LEU A 158 7.55 19.24 -5.38
N ARG A 159 8.32 20.32 -5.27
CA ARG A 159 9.64 20.41 -5.92
C ARG A 159 10.62 19.41 -5.33
N SER A 160 10.60 19.20 -4.02
CA SER A 160 11.41 18.19 -3.35
C SER A 160 10.99 16.76 -3.77
N LEU A 161 9.69 16.48 -3.81
CA LEU A 161 9.13 15.20 -4.27
C LEU A 161 9.47 14.93 -5.74
N ALA A 162 9.41 15.93 -6.61
CA ALA A 162 9.80 15.77 -8.02
C ALA A 162 11.28 15.43 -8.17
N ALA A 163 12.17 16.08 -7.38
CA ALA A 163 13.58 15.72 -7.34
C ALA A 163 13.78 14.28 -6.84
N HIS A 164 13.09 13.90 -5.77
CA HIS A 164 13.12 12.53 -5.22
C HIS A 164 12.64 11.49 -6.25
N TRP A 165 11.55 11.78 -6.97
CA TRP A 165 11.03 10.95 -8.05
C TRP A 165 12.05 10.78 -9.18
N ASN A 166 12.64 11.89 -9.64
CA ASN A 166 13.56 11.90 -10.77
C ASN A 166 14.87 11.15 -10.51
N LEU A 167 15.24 10.95 -9.25
CA LEU A 167 16.38 10.09 -8.87
C LEU A 167 16.09 8.60 -9.03
N ARG A 168 14.82 8.20 -8.98
CA ARG A 168 14.41 6.79 -8.85
C ARG A 168 13.63 6.26 -10.04
N HIS A 169 12.91 7.14 -10.73
CA HIS A 169 11.93 6.75 -11.73
C HIS A 169 12.22 7.40 -13.07
N LYS A 170 11.80 6.71 -14.13
CA LYS A 170 11.73 7.25 -15.48
C LYS A 170 10.30 7.09 -16.01
N PRO A 171 9.85 8.02 -16.88
CA PRO A 171 10.44 9.32 -17.21
C PRO A 171 10.46 10.29 -16.03
N PRO A 172 11.29 11.36 -16.08
CA PRO A 172 11.28 12.40 -15.08
C PRO A 172 9.97 13.18 -15.12
N VAL A 173 9.61 13.78 -13.99
CA VAL A 173 8.51 14.73 -13.84
C VAL A 173 9.04 16.15 -13.69
N ASP A 174 8.27 17.11 -14.19
CA ASP A 174 8.50 18.55 -14.02
C ASP A 174 7.49 19.10 -13.01
N ALA A 175 8.00 19.64 -11.89
CA ALA A 175 7.17 20.19 -10.83
C ALA A 175 6.33 21.40 -11.30
N ASP A 176 6.88 22.25 -12.17
CA ASP A 176 6.16 23.42 -12.68
C ASP A 176 5.10 23.01 -13.71
N GLU A 177 5.28 21.91 -14.44
CA GLU A 177 4.20 21.30 -15.23
C GLU A 177 3.09 20.74 -14.35
N LEU A 178 3.43 20.05 -13.26
CA LEU A 178 2.45 19.55 -12.31
C LEU A 178 1.65 20.67 -11.64
N LEU A 179 2.28 21.80 -11.31
CA LEU A 179 1.58 22.99 -10.79
C LEU A 179 0.60 23.61 -11.78
N ARG A 180 0.77 23.36 -13.08
CA ARG A 180 -0.15 23.82 -14.14
C ARG A 180 -1.31 22.86 -14.39
N VAL A 181 -1.36 21.70 -13.71
CA VAL A 181 -2.50 20.77 -13.80
C VAL A 181 -3.76 21.50 -13.32
N ALA A 182 -4.83 21.42 -14.12
CA ALA A 182 -6.10 22.04 -13.77
C ALA A 182 -6.63 21.48 -12.44
N PRO A 183 -7.33 22.30 -11.62
CA PRO A 183 -7.92 21.82 -10.39
C PRO A 183 -8.84 20.62 -10.65
N SER A 184 -8.72 19.59 -9.81
CA SER A 184 -9.55 18.40 -9.87
C SER A 184 -11.01 18.71 -9.52
N ARG A 185 -11.91 17.73 -9.68
CA ARG A 185 -13.33 17.92 -9.32
C ARG A 185 -13.49 18.19 -7.82
N GLY A 186 -12.82 17.41 -6.99
CA GLY A 186 -12.78 17.60 -5.53
C GLY A 186 -12.24 18.97 -5.14
N ALA A 187 -11.11 19.38 -5.73
CA ALA A 187 -10.53 20.70 -5.47
C ALA A 187 -11.47 21.85 -5.86
N LYS A 188 -12.12 21.78 -7.03
CA LYS A 188 -13.12 22.79 -7.45
C LYS A 188 -14.30 22.85 -6.49
N ASN A 189 -14.83 21.70 -6.10
CA ASN A 189 -15.94 21.63 -5.16
C ASN A 189 -15.55 22.19 -3.79
N TYR A 190 -14.31 21.92 -3.34
CA TYR A 190 -13.79 22.47 -2.10
C TYR A 190 -13.77 23.99 -2.15
N CYS A 191 -13.18 24.59 -3.19
CA CYS A 191 -13.19 26.04 -3.38
C CYS A 191 -14.60 26.62 -3.43
N LEU A 192 -15.53 25.93 -4.10
CA LEU A 192 -16.92 26.36 -4.22
C LEU A 192 -17.63 26.40 -2.86
N VAL A 193 -17.42 25.38 -2.00
CA VAL A 193 -18.00 25.34 -0.65
C VAL A 193 -17.58 26.56 0.18
N HIS A 194 -16.30 26.97 0.10
CA HIS A 194 -15.84 28.19 0.77
C HIS A 194 -16.52 29.44 0.19
N GLU A 195 -16.49 29.61 -1.13
CA GLU A 195 -17.04 30.82 -1.78
C GLU A 195 -18.55 30.99 -1.55
N GLU A 196 -19.32 29.91 -1.63
CA GLU A 196 -20.78 29.95 -1.42
C GLU A 196 -21.14 30.37 0.00
N ASN A 197 -20.40 29.91 1.02
CA ASN A 197 -20.63 30.32 2.40
C ASN A 197 -20.25 31.79 2.64
N ILE A 198 -19.14 32.26 2.06
CA ILE A 198 -18.66 33.63 2.22
C ILE A 198 -19.61 34.65 1.56
N VAL A 199 -20.01 34.37 0.31
CA VAL A 199 -20.88 35.25 -0.48
C VAL A 199 -22.34 35.17 -0.01
N GLY A 200 -22.75 34.01 0.51
CA GLY A 200 -24.09 33.76 1.01
C GLY A 200 -24.46 34.52 2.30
N ASN A 201 -25.56 34.06 2.90
CA ASN A 201 -26.13 34.65 4.11
C ASN A 201 -25.52 34.08 5.40
N THR A 202 -24.62 33.10 5.30
CA THR A 202 -24.07 32.36 6.43
C THR A 202 -22.53 32.33 6.44
N PRO A 203 -21.85 33.49 6.35
CA PRO A 203 -20.39 33.56 6.35
C PRO A 203 -19.76 33.01 7.63
N TYR A 204 -20.51 32.99 8.73
CA TYR A 204 -20.07 32.38 9.99
C TYR A 204 -19.88 30.86 9.89
N ALA A 205 -20.46 30.20 8.88
CA ALA A 205 -20.27 28.77 8.66
C ALA A 205 -18.85 28.40 8.21
N GLN A 206 -18.03 29.39 7.85
CA GLN A 206 -16.61 29.21 7.63
C GLN A 206 -15.92 28.51 8.81
N ILE A 207 -16.31 28.82 10.05
CA ILE A 207 -15.70 28.21 11.24
C ILE A 207 -15.93 26.69 11.34
N ALA A 208 -17.04 26.20 10.78
CA ALA A 208 -17.31 24.76 10.71
C ALA A 208 -16.45 24.07 9.65
N ILE A 209 -16.14 24.76 8.55
CA ILE A 209 -15.23 24.26 7.52
C ILE A 209 -13.82 24.14 8.10
N GLU A 210 -13.31 25.23 8.69
CA GLU A 210 -11.97 25.25 9.30
C GLU A 210 -11.82 24.16 10.38
N TYR A 211 -12.80 24.06 11.28
CA TYR A 211 -12.77 23.05 12.34
C TYR A 211 -12.67 21.62 11.80
N GLU A 212 -13.37 21.28 10.71
CA GLU A 212 -13.35 19.91 10.19
C GLU A 212 -12.11 19.60 9.34
N ILE A 213 -11.56 20.58 8.62
CA ILE A 213 -10.38 20.37 7.79
C ILE A 213 -9.11 20.27 8.63
N GLU A 214 -8.96 21.10 9.66
CA GLU A 214 -7.82 21.04 10.60
C GLU A 214 -7.86 19.80 11.51
N GLN A 215 -9.01 19.16 11.64
CA GLN A 215 -9.10 17.86 12.32
C GLN A 215 -8.46 16.73 11.50
N LEU A 216 -8.30 16.89 10.18
CA LEU A 216 -7.78 15.82 9.34
C LEU A 216 -6.29 15.50 9.63
N PRO A 217 -5.36 16.48 9.72
CA PRO A 217 -3.98 16.21 10.12
C PRO A 217 -3.86 15.57 11.50
N LEU A 218 -4.68 15.99 12.48
CA LEU A 218 -4.68 15.40 13.82
C LEU A 218 -5.11 13.92 13.84
N ARG A 219 -6.09 13.56 13.00
CA ARG A 219 -6.64 12.19 12.95
C ARG A 219 -5.82 11.26 12.07
N TYR A 220 -5.36 11.76 10.93
CA TYR A 220 -4.78 10.93 9.87
C TYR A 220 -3.33 11.26 9.55
N GLY A 221 -2.88 12.48 9.85
CA GLY A 221 -1.53 12.97 9.51
C GLY A 221 -0.42 12.11 10.12
N GLY A 222 -0.51 11.78 11.41
CA GLY A 222 0.50 10.94 12.07
C GLY A 222 0.63 9.54 11.44
N LEU A 223 -0.49 8.90 11.08
CA LEU A 223 -0.50 7.61 10.40
C LEU A 223 0.06 7.72 8.97
N PHE A 224 -0.27 8.81 8.28
CA PHE A 224 0.21 9.09 6.93
C PHE A 224 1.73 9.34 6.90
N VAL A 225 2.26 10.16 7.81
CA VAL A 225 3.70 10.41 7.94
C VAL A 225 4.44 9.12 8.30
N ALA A 226 3.93 8.33 9.27
CA ALA A 226 4.51 7.04 9.62
C ALA A 226 4.57 6.09 8.41
N ARG A 227 3.55 6.12 7.55
CA ARG A 227 3.50 5.32 6.33
C ARG A 227 4.53 5.78 5.29
N CYS A 228 4.69 7.09 5.11
CA CYS A 228 5.71 7.65 4.23
C CYS A 228 7.12 7.26 4.70
N LEU A 229 7.38 7.34 6.02
CA LEU A 229 8.63 6.91 6.64
C LEU A 229 8.90 5.41 6.44
N GLU A 230 7.89 4.56 6.59
CA GLU A 230 8.02 3.12 6.37
C GLU A 230 8.43 2.78 4.93
N ILE A 231 7.89 3.52 3.95
CA ILE A 231 8.08 3.24 2.53
C ILE A 231 9.34 3.89 1.96
N PHE A 232 9.61 5.15 2.32
CA PHE A 232 10.66 5.97 1.71
C PHE A 232 11.86 6.23 2.63
N GLY A 233 11.74 5.90 3.92
CA GLY A 233 12.75 6.26 4.92
C GLY A 233 12.63 7.71 5.41
N PRO A 234 13.51 8.13 6.34
CA PRO A 234 13.45 9.45 6.98
C PRO A 234 13.70 10.63 6.03
N ASP A 235 14.40 10.40 4.92
CA ASP A 235 14.75 11.45 3.95
C ASP A 235 13.53 12.04 3.22
N ILE A 236 12.35 11.42 3.35
CA ILE A 236 11.10 11.96 2.79
C ILE A 236 10.54 13.14 3.59
N LEU A 237 10.88 13.28 4.88
CA LEU A 237 10.24 14.25 5.78
C LEU A 237 10.31 15.70 5.28
N PRO A 238 11.44 16.20 4.75
CA PRO A 238 11.52 17.55 4.18
C PRO A 238 10.62 17.77 2.95
N SER A 239 10.09 16.69 2.36
CA SER A 239 9.25 16.71 1.16
C SER A 239 7.75 16.59 1.47
N ILE A 240 7.39 16.55 2.76
CA ILE A 240 6.00 16.52 3.26
C ILE A 240 5.83 17.51 4.43
N SER A 241 6.57 18.62 4.36
CA SER A 241 6.65 19.64 5.41
C SER A 241 5.29 20.25 5.74
N PHE A 242 4.42 20.42 4.75
CA PHE A 242 3.06 20.92 4.96
C PHE A 242 2.29 20.06 5.96
N VAL A 243 2.29 18.74 5.76
CA VAL A 243 1.53 17.82 6.62
C VAL A 243 2.16 17.73 8.01
N THR A 244 3.49 17.72 8.10
CA THR A 244 4.16 17.66 9.41
C THR A 244 3.92 18.91 10.24
N GLU A 245 3.93 20.09 9.62
CA GLU A 245 3.65 21.36 10.32
C GLU A 245 2.21 21.40 10.83
N HIS A 246 1.24 20.99 10.01
CA HIS A 246 -0.18 20.99 10.40
C HIS A 246 -0.51 19.98 11.51
N ILE A 247 0.25 18.89 11.66
CA ILE A 247 0.10 18.01 12.83
C ILE A 247 0.41 18.75 14.13
N ASP A 248 1.39 19.65 14.13
CA ASP A 248 1.83 20.40 15.31
C ASP A 248 0.99 21.66 15.54
N LEU A 249 0.73 22.45 14.48
CA LEU A 249 -0.03 23.70 14.56
C LEU A 249 -1.52 23.47 14.85
N ASP A 250 -2.14 22.46 14.21
CA ASP A 250 -3.59 22.32 14.24
C ASP A 250 -4.13 21.86 15.59
N ILE A 251 -3.27 21.41 16.52
CA ILE A 251 -3.68 21.15 17.91
C ILE A 251 -4.25 22.43 18.53
N GLY A 252 -3.57 23.56 18.31
CA GLY A 252 -3.99 24.87 18.78
C GLY A 252 -5.21 25.38 18.02
N HIS A 253 -5.15 25.35 16.68
CA HIS A 253 -6.23 25.85 15.83
C HIS A 253 -7.53 25.06 15.99
N THR A 254 -7.47 23.73 16.06
CA THR A 254 -8.67 22.89 16.26
C THR A 254 -9.36 23.20 17.59
N LYS A 255 -8.60 23.37 18.68
CA LYS A 255 -9.17 23.71 19.99
C LYS A 255 -9.81 25.10 19.96
N PHE A 256 -9.17 26.05 19.29
CA PHE A 256 -9.69 27.39 19.10
C PHE A 256 -10.97 27.37 18.26
N ASN A 257 -10.96 26.70 17.11
CA ASN A 257 -12.10 26.58 16.20
C ASN A 257 -13.29 25.86 16.86
N ALA A 258 -13.04 24.84 17.70
CA ALA A 258 -14.07 24.20 18.51
C ALA A 258 -14.79 25.20 19.46
N GLN A 259 -14.04 26.11 20.10
CA GLN A 259 -14.59 27.12 21.01
C GLN A 259 -15.40 28.18 20.25
N GLU A 260 -14.88 28.66 19.12
CA GLU A 260 -15.58 29.63 18.28
C GLU A 260 -16.86 29.04 17.67
N LEU A 261 -16.80 27.80 17.18
CA LEU A 261 -17.97 27.07 16.66
C LEU A 261 -19.06 26.89 17.73
N ALA A 262 -18.67 26.47 18.94
CA ALA A 262 -19.60 26.36 20.06
C ALA A 262 -20.27 27.70 20.39
N ARG A 263 -19.51 28.80 20.37
CA ARG A 263 -20.04 30.15 20.61
C ARG A 263 -21.04 30.58 19.55
N VAL A 264 -20.80 30.28 18.28
CA VAL A 264 -21.76 30.56 17.19
C VAL A 264 -23.06 29.80 17.42
N ILE A 265 -22.98 28.51 17.78
CA ILE A 265 -24.16 27.69 18.08
C ILE A 265 -24.93 28.24 19.29
N ASP A 266 -24.25 28.64 20.35
CA ASP A 266 -24.89 29.20 21.54
C ASP A 266 -25.55 30.56 21.26
N GLN A 267 -24.94 31.38 20.39
CA GLN A 267 -25.47 32.68 20.00
C GLN A 267 -26.64 32.55 19.01
N ILE A 268 -26.60 31.55 18.12
CA ILE A 268 -27.60 31.30 17.06
C ILE A 268 -27.88 29.79 16.99
N PRO A 269 -28.74 29.24 17.86
CA PRO A 269 -29.02 27.80 17.88
C PRO A 269 -29.57 27.25 16.54
N GLU A 270 -30.29 28.07 15.78
CA GLU A 270 -30.82 27.76 14.45
C GLU A 270 -29.74 27.64 13.35
N SER A 271 -28.50 28.06 13.63
CA SER A 271 -27.37 27.92 12.69
C SER A 271 -26.90 26.48 12.52
N MET A 272 -27.24 25.59 13.48
CA MET A 272 -26.74 24.21 13.53
C MET A 272 -26.85 23.45 12.20
N PRO A 273 -28.01 23.44 11.49
CA PRO A 273 -28.11 22.71 10.22
C PRO A 273 -27.15 23.25 9.14
N VAL A 274 -26.94 24.56 9.09
CA VAL A 274 -26.04 25.19 8.10
C VAL A 274 -24.58 24.89 8.44
N LEU A 275 -24.19 24.94 9.72
CA LEU A 275 -22.85 24.57 10.18
C LEU A 275 -22.52 23.11 9.85
N VAL A 276 -23.47 22.20 10.10
CA VAL A 276 -23.31 20.76 9.78
C VAL A 276 -23.23 20.56 8.26
N ALA A 277 -24.04 21.26 7.48
CA ALA A 277 -24.01 21.18 6.03
C ALA A 277 -22.66 21.68 5.45
N ALA A 278 -22.15 22.81 5.94
CA ALA A 278 -20.87 23.38 5.50
C ALA A 278 -19.69 22.46 5.83
N GLY A 279 -19.58 21.99 7.09
CA GLY A 279 -18.53 21.06 7.50
C GLY A 279 -18.62 19.72 6.76
N GLY A 280 -19.83 19.20 6.56
CA GLY A 280 -20.05 17.96 5.81
C GLY A 280 -19.66 18.08 4.34
N ALA A 281 -20.03 19.18 3.68
CA ALA A 281 -19.67 19.45 2.29
C ALA A 281 -18.16 19.62 2.12
N ALA A 282 -17.47 20.24 3.07
CA ALA A 282 -16.01 20.36 3.06
C ALA A 282 -15.33 18.99 3.16
N LEU A 283 -15.77 18.12 4.09
CA LEU A 283 -15.26 16.75 4.21
C LEU A 283 -15.50 15.93 2.93
N ASP A 284 -16.71 15.98 2.37
CA ASP A 284 -17.03 15.25 1.14
C ASP A 284 -16.17 15.75 -0.05
N ALA A 285 -15.96 17.07 -0.16
CA ALA A 285 -15.11 17.66 -1.20
C ALA A 285 -13.63 17.27 -1.03
N TYR A 286 -13.11 17.28 0.21
CA TYR A 286 -11.74 16.88 0.51
C TYR A 286 -11.52 15.38 0.27
N ALA A 287 -12.49 14.52 0.62
CA ALA A 287 -12.45 13.09 0.31
C ALA A 287 -12.41 12.84 -1.21
N GLN A 288 -13.17 13.62 -1.98
CA GLN A 288 -13.11 13.57 -3.44
C GLN A 288 -11.75 14.04 -3.97
N PHE A 289 -11.16 15.09 -3.39
CA PHE A 289 -9.81 15.55 -3.74
C PHE A 289 -8.75 14.45 -3.53
N LEU A 290 -8.78 13.74 -2.39
CA LEU A 290 -7.88 12.61 -2.15
C LEU A 290 -8.10 11.48 -3.18
N THR A 291 -9.35 11.22 -3.54
CA THR A 291 -9.70 10.22 -4.56
C THR A 291 -9.15 10.62 -5.93
N ASP A 292 -9.33 11.89 -6.33
CA ASP A 292 -8.82 12.42 -7.61
C ASP A 292 -7.28 12.30 -7.68
N CYS A 293 -6.57 12.58 -6.58
CA CYS A 293 -5.11 12.43 -6.51
C CYS A 293 -4.67 10.98 -6.68
N VAL A 294 -5.39 10.02 -6.10
CA VAL A 294 -5.12 8.58 -6.27
C VAL A 294 -5.36 8.15 -7.72
N GLU A 295 -6.44 8.60 -8.35
CA GLU A 295 -6.74 8.30 -9.75
C GLU A 295 -5.65 8.85 -10.68
N LEU A 296 -5.22 10.11 -10.48
CA LEU A 296 -4.12 10.71 -11.24
C LEU A 296 -2.80 9.96 -11.04
N ALA A 297 -2.48 9.56 -9.81
CA ALA A 297 -1.29 8.77 -9.51
C ALA A 297 -1.31 7.40 -10.19
N GLN A 298 -2.46 6.74 -10.21
CA GLN A 298 -2.64 5.46 -10.91
C GLN A 298 -2.48 5.62 -12.41
N LEU A 299 -3.12 6.61 -13.02
CA LEU A 299 -2.99 6.91 -14.44
C LEU A 299 -1.54 7.24 -14.80
N HIS A 300 -0.86 8.02 -13.97
CA HIS A 300 0.56 8.31 -14.11
C HIS A 300 1.36 7.01 -14.13
N CYS A 301 1.24 6.16 -13.10
CA CYS A 301 1.98 4.90 -13.03
C CYS A 301 1.68 3.97 -14.21
N GLN A 302 0.41 3.88 -14.63
CA GLN A 302 -0.01 3.06 -15.77
C GLN A 302 0.60 3.53 -17.10
N ALA A 303 0.66 4.85 -17.32
CA ALA A 303 1.29 5.42 -18.51
C ALA A 303 2.78 5.05 -18.60
N LEU A 304 3.45 4.91 -17.45
CA LEU A 304 4.85 4.50 -17.41
C LEU A 304 5.03 2.98 -17.58
N GLU A 305 4.07 2.21 -17.06
CA GLU A 305 4.07 0.75 -17.19
C GLU A 305 3.78 0.29 -18.62
N ALA A 306 2.98 1.04 -19.38
CA ALA A 306 2.80 0.79 -20.81
C ALA A 306 4.12 0.80 -21.60
N VAL A 307 5.18 1.43 -21.06
CA VAL A 307 6.52 1.45 -21.64
C VAL A 307 7.43 0.32 -21.10
N SER A 308 7.09 -0.30 -19.97
CA SER A 308 7.95 -1.24 -19.23
C SER A 308 7.37 -2.66 -19.07
N GLU A 309 6.15 -2.93 -19.54
CA GLU A 309 5.52 -4.27 -19.51
C GLU A 309 6.03 -5.24 -20.57
N VAL A 310 7.02 -4.84 -21.38
CA VAL A 310 7.73 -5.78 -22.26
C VAL A 310 8.55 -6.70 -21.35
N PRO A 311 8.35 -8.04 -21.41
CA PRO A 311 9.21 -8.98 -20.71
C PRO A 311 10.68 -8.68 -20.97
N SER A 312 11.55 -8.94 -19.99
CA SER A 312 12.96 -8.59 -20.11
C SER A 312 13.54 -9.17 -21.41
N GLU A 313 13.99 -8.30 -22.32
CA GLU A 313 14.66 -8.73 -23.57
C GLU A 313 15.99 -9.44 -23.29
N PHE A 314 16.52 -9.30 -22.07
CA PHE A 314 17.74 -9.96 -21.61
C PHE A 314 17.52 -11.43 -21.22
N LEU A 315 16.27 -11.83 -20.98
CA LEU A 315 15.94 -13.19 -20.56
C LEU A 315 15.31 -13.99 -21.70
N THR A 316 15.73 -15.24 -21.83
CA THR A 316 15.00 -16.23 -22.60
C THR A 316 14.20 -17.13 -21.67
N TRP A 317 13.00 -17.49 -22.10
CA TRP A 317 12.03 -18.22 -21.28
C TRP A 317 11.75 -19.58 -21.88
N GLN A 318 11.82 -20.62 -21.07
CA GLN A 318 11.53 -21.99 -21.48
C GLN A 318 10.45 -22.60 -20.61
N LEU A 319 9.52 -23.32 -21.24
CA LEU A 319 8.54 -24.15 -20.56
C LEU A 319 8.93 -25.61 -20.78
N ARG A 320 9.21 -26.34 -19.70
CA ARG A 320 9.47 -27.78 -19.73
C ARG A 320 8.27 -28.53 -19.18
N CYS A 321 7.82 -29.55 -19.92
CA CYS A 321 6.74 -30.43 -19.53
C CYS A 321 7.23 -31.52 -18.55
N PRO A 322 6.30 -32.18 -17.82
CA PRO A 322 6.61 -33.36 -17.04
C PRO A 322 7.27 -34.47 -17.90
N ILE A 323 8.19 -35.24 -17.31
CA ILE A 323 8.99 -36.27 -18.03
C ILE A 323 8.26 -37.64 -18.07
N ARG A 324 6.96 -37.70 -17.77
CA ARG A 324 6.22 -38.97 -17.67
C ARG A 324 6.36 -39.84 -18.92
N GLY A 325 6.68 -41.13 -18.72
CA GLY A 325 6.38 -42.20 -19.69
C GLY A 325 7.47 -42.60 -20.70
N SER A 326 8.70 -42.08 -20.60
CA SER A 326 9.82 -42.48 -21.48
C SER A 326 10.95 -43.21 -20.74
N MET A 327 10.69 -43.77 -19.55
CA MET A 327 11.63 -44.70 -18.93
C MET A 327 11.35 -46.10 -19.45
N ASN A 328 11.80 -46.38 -20.67
CA ASN A 328 12.45 -47.68 -20.84
C ASN A 328 13.67 -47.61 -19.90
N GLU A 329 13.75 -48.53 -18.95
CA GLU A 329 14.66 -48.57 -17.78
C GLU A 329 16.18 -48.65 -18.14
N LEU A 330 16.61 -48.16 -19.29
CA LEU A 330 17.94 -48.39 -19.87
C LEU A 330 18.73 -47.13 -20.24
N GLU A 331 18.17 -45.91 -20.12
CA GLU A 331 18.93 -44.65 -20.23
C GLU A 331 18.85 -43.86 -18.91
N ASP A 332 19.74 -44.23 -17.98
CA ASP A 332 19.76 -43.91 -16.54
C ASP A 332 20.14 -42.47 -16.13
N SER A 333 19.99 -41.46 -17.00
CA SER A 333 20.30 -40.07 -16.61
C SER A 333 19.07 -39.16 -16.71
N PRO A 334 18.74 -38.38 -15.65
CA PRO A 334 17.80 -37.28 -15.80
C PRO A 334 18.28 -36.33 -16.90
N ALA A 335 17.33 -35.65 -17.54
CA ALA A 335 17.66 -34.67 -18.57
C ALA A 335 18.55 -33.57 -17.97
N GLU A 336 19.61 -33.17 -18.67
CA GLU A 336 20.63 -32.22 -18.18
C GLU A 336 20.04 -30.93 -17.59
N TRP A 337 18.95 -30.42 -18.18
CA TRP A 337 18.25 -29.22 -17.69
C TRP A 337 17.68 -29.39 -16.28
N LEU A 338 17.27 -30.60 -15.89
CA LEU A 338 16.70 -30.85 -14.57
C LEU A 338 17.79 -30.81 -13.49
N ASP A 339 18.99 -31.28 -13.81
CA ASP A 339 20.14 -31.17 -12.90
C ASP A 339 20.57 -29.71 -12.73
N GLU A 340 20.51 -28.90 -13.80
CA GLU A 340 20.70 -27.45 -13.72
C GLU A 340 19.68 -26.78 -12.78
N VAL A 341 18.39 -27.14 -12.90
CA VAL A 341 17.33 -26.65 -12.01
C VAL A 341 17.59 -27.04 -10.56
N ARG A 342 17.96 -28.30 -10.31
CA ARG A 342 18.27 -28.81 -8.96
C ARG A 342 19.48 -28.09 -8.38
N ALA A 343 20.51 -27.82 -9.18
CA ALA A 343 21.69 -27.08 -8.76
C ALA A 343 21.37 -25.63 -8.39
N LEU A 344 20.62 -24.90 -9.24
CA LEU A 344 20.20 -23.52 -8.96
C LEU A 344 19.37 -23.44 -7.67
N ARG A 345 18.38 -24.33 -7.51
CA ARG A 345 17.55 -24.37 -6.29
C ARG A 345 18.39 -24.70 -5.06
N GLY A 346 19.26 -25.70 -5.14
CA GLY A 346 20.18 -26.05 -4.06
C GLY A 346 21.05 -24.87 -3.63
N ALA A 347 21.62 -24.12 -4.58
CA ALA A 347 22.46 -22.97 -4.29
C ALA A 347 21.66 -21.83 -3.63
N ALA A 348 20.47 -21.55 -4.16
CA ALA A 348 19.55 -20.56 -3.63
C ALA A 348 19.02 -20.90 -2.23
N LEU A 349 18.77 -22.18 -1.96
CA LEU A 349 18.30 -22.67 -0.66
C LEU A 349 19.44 -22.81 0.33
N PHE A 350 20.66 -23.13 -0.09
CA PHE A 350 21.83 -23.16 0.81
C PHE A 350 22.03 -21.83 1.52
N ASP A 351 21.80 -20.72 0.81
CA ASP A 351 21.67 -19.36 1.36
C ASP A 351 22.83 -18.99 2.29
N ASN A 352 24.04 -18.98 1.70
CA ASN A 352 25.29 -18.69 2.39
C ASN A 352 25.54 -19.57 3.64
N GLY A 353 25.05 -20.81 3.63
CA GLY A 353 25.27 -21.79 4.70
C GLY A 353 24.17 -21.82 5.75
N LYS A 354 23.12 -21.00 5.61
CA LYS A 354 21.95 -21.04 6.50
C LYS A 354 21.27 -22.41 6.49
N ARG A 355 21.30 -23.12 5.35
CA ARG A 355 20.70 -24.45 5.18
C ARG A 355 21.73 -25.40 4.55
N PRO A 356 22.67 -25.94 5.34
CA PRO A 356 23.84 -26.64 4.82
C PRO A 356 23.52 -27.92 4.05
N LYS A 357 22.36 -28.55 4.30
CA LYS A 357 21.95 -29.80 3.63
C LYS A 357 21.74 -29.70 2.11
N PHE A 358 21.58 -28.49 1.57
CA PHE A 358 21.47 -28.27 0.13
C PHE A 358 22.83 -28.21 -0.59
N LYS A 359 23.92 -28.43 0.15
CA LYS A 359 25.28 -28.59 -0.38
C LYS A 359 25.83 -29.95 0.02
N SER A 360 26.22 -30.75 -0.96
CA SER A 360 26.84 -32.07 -0.74
C SER A 360 28.30 -31.94 -0.31
N ALA A 361 28.88 -33.05 0.14
CA ALA A 361 30.26 -33.10 0.65
C ALA A 361 31.32 -32.79 -0.41
N ASP A 362 31.03 -33.03 -1.69
CA ASP A 362 31.84 -32.65 -2.85
C ASP A 362 31.75 -31.14 -3.20
N GLY A 363 30.91 -30.39 -2.48
CA GLY A 363 30.71 -28.96 -2.67
C GLY A 363 29.65 -28.60 -3.71
N CYS A 364 29.03 -29.58 -4.36
CA CYS A 364 27.93 -29.35 -5.30
C CYS A 364 26.65 -28.93 -4.56
N TYR A 365 25.79 -28.18 -5.25
CA TYR A 365 24.47 -27.82 -4.73
C TYR A 365 23.41 -28.70 -5.36
N THR A 366 22.42 -29.12 -4.58
CA THR A 366 21.30 -29.89 -5.09
C THR A 366 20.05 -29.76 -4.21
N ASP A 367 18.90 -29.69 -4.86
CA ASP A 367 17.56 -29.80 -4.27
C ASP A 367 16.77 -30.79 -5.13
N ALA A 368 17.09 -32.09 -5.00
CA ALA A 368 16.39 -33.14 -5.73
C ALA A 368 15.03 -33.39 -5.08
N ASP A 369 13.96 -33.29 -5.87
CA ASP A 369 12.60 -33.52 -5.41
C ASP A 369 11.91 -34.52 -6.37
N PRO A 370 11.38 -35.66 -5.88
CA PRO A 370 10.69 -36.64 -6.71
C PRO A 370 9.56 -36.05 -7.56
N ILE A 371 8.91 -34.98 -7.09
CA ILE A 371 7.76 -34.39 -7.80
C ILE A 371 8.18 -33.60 -9.04
N ASP A 372 9.48 -33.32 -9.22
CA ASP A 372 9.98 -32.65 -10.42
C ASP A 372 9.62 -33.43 -11.70
N LEU A 373 9.65 -34.76 -11.65
CA LEU A 373 9.32 -35.60 -12.81
C LEU A 373 7.84 -35.48 -13.24
N TYR A 374 7.00 -35.00 -12.33
CA TYR A 374 5.56 -34.86 -12.48
C TYR A 374 5.13 -33.42 -12.73
N SER A 375 6.07 -32.48 -12.74
CA SER A 375 5.78 -31.06 -12.72
C SER A 375 6.18 -30.36 -14.01
N TRP A 376 5.45 -29.30 -14.34
CA TRP A 376 5.90 -28.33 -15.32
C TRP A 376 6.94 -27.41 -14.68
N HIS A 377 7.90 -26.97 -15.48
CA HIS A 377 8.93 -26.03 -15.05
C HIS A 377 8.95 -24.82 -15.98
N VAL A 378 8.83 -23.63 -15.38
CA VAL A 378 9.12 -22.37 -16.07
C VAL A 378 10.54 -21.97 -15.72
N LEU A 379 11.37 -21.82 -16.73
CA LEU A 379 12.79 -21.53 -16.62
C LEU A 379 13.10 -20.18 -17.27
N ALA A 380 13.86 -19.35 -16.58
CA ALA A 380 14.38 -18.07 -17.07
C ALA A 380 15.90 -18.17 -17.20
N TYR A 381 16.41 -17.89 -18.40
CA TYR A 381 17.84 -17.95 -18.73
C TYR A 381 18.38 -16.55 -19.04
N ALA A 382 19.53 -16.21 -18.48
CA ALA A 382 20.32 -15.04 -18.83
C ALA A 382 21.50 -15.51 -19.70
N GLY A 383 21.37 -15.37 -21.03
CA GLY A 383 22.25 -16.09 -21.96
C GLY A 383 22.09 -17.60 -21.80
N ASP A 384 23.19 -18.30 -21.53
CA ASP A 384 23.22 -19.77 -21.36
C ASP A 384 23.14 -20.21 -19.88
N THR A 385 22.92 -19.27 -18.95
CA THR A 385 22.87 -19.58 -17.51
C THR A 385 21.44 -19.47 -16.99
N LEU A 386 20.96 -20.51 -16.30
CA LEU A 386 19.67 -20.46 -15.63
C LEU A 386 19.67 -19.42 -14.50
N ALA A 387 18.88 -18.36 -14.70
CA ALA A 387 18.75 -17.22 -13.80
C ALA A 387 17.62 -17.40 -12.77
N GLY A 388 16.65 -18.26 -13.06
CA GLY A 388 15.52 -18.51 -12.17
C GLY A 388 14.61 -19.62 -12.67
N CYS A 389 13.87 -20.22 -11.75
CA CYS A 389 12.92 -21.27 -12.04
C CYS A 389 11.70 -21.21 -11.12
N VAL A 390 10.60 -21.79 -11.57
CA VAL A 390 9.42 -22.07 -10.75
C VAL A 390 8.75 -23.36 -11.22
N ARG A 391 8.28 -24.14 -10.27
CA ARG A 391 7.62 -25.43 -10.50
C ARG A 391 6.11 -25.28 -10.39
N VAL A 392 5.38 -25.87 -11.34
CA VAL A 392 3.91 -25.91 -11.37
C VAL A 392 3.47 -27.37 -11.42
N TYR A 393 2.87 -27.84 -10.35
CA TYR A 393 2.56 -29.25 -10.11
C TYR A 393 1.05 -29.48 -9.98
N PRO A 394 0.38 -30.02 -11.01
CA PRO A 394 -1.00 -30.49 -10.90
C PRO A 394 -1.09 -31.79 -10.10
N LEU A 395 -1.89 -31.82 -9.05
CA LEU A 395 -1.99 -32.97 -8.14
C LEU A 395 -2.93 -34.04 -8.72
N ALA A 396 -2.42 -34.94 -9.55
CA ALA A 396 -3.18 -36.10 -10.05
C ALA A 396 -3.34 -37.17 -8.96
N GLU A 397 -4.46 -37.90 -8.87
CA GLU A 397 -4.74 -38.88 -7.80
C GLU A 397 -3.58 -39.83 -7.46
N ASN A 398 -2.91 -40.39 -8.47
CA ASN A 398 -1.81 -41.35 -8.31
C ASN A 398 -0.40 -40.71 -8.33
N SER A 399 -0.31 -39.39 -8.17
CA SER A 399 0.97 -38.67 -8.14
C SER A 399 1.50 -38.53 -6.70
N PRO A 400 2.82 -38.43 -6.51
CA PRO A 400 3.41 -38.28 -5.18
C PRO A 400 2.83 -37.09 -4.39
N PRO A 401 2.90 -37.10 -3.05
CA PRO A 401 2.51 -35.95 -2.23
C PRO A 401 3.25 -34.67 -2.65
N CYS A 402 2.55 -33.54 -2.68
CA CYS A 402 3.17 -32.24 -2.89
C CYS A 402 3.81 -31.69 -1.60
N LEU A 403 4.54 -30.57 -1.68
CA LEU A 403 5.19 -30.01 -0.49
C LEU A 403 4.17 -29.61 0.58
N THR A 404 3.03 -29.06 0.17
CA THR A 404 1.97 -28.65 1.09
C THR A 404 1.34 -29.86 1.80
N GLU A 405 1.23 -31.00 1.11
CA GLU A 405 0.81 -32.27 1.72
C GLU A 405 1.82 -32.71 2.78
N ASP A 406 3.11 -32.72 2.45
CA ASP A 406 4.17 -33.13 3.38
C ASP A 406 4.27 -32.21 4.61
N LEU A 407 4.08 -30.90 4.43
CA LEU A 407 4.16 -29.92 5.51
C LEU A 407 2.98 -30.01 6.49
N LEU A 408 1.78 -30.32 6.00
CA LEU A 408 0.56 -30.36 6.80
C LEU A 408 0.26 -31.77 7.34
N GLY A 409 0.68 -32.80 6.62
CA GLY A 409 0.21 -34.17 6.78
C GLY A 409 -1.19 -34.38 6.17
N ASP A 410 -1.47 -35.63 5.79
CA ASP A 410 -2.65 -36.05 5.01
C ASP A 410 -3.96 -35.47 5.56
N LYS A 411 -4.21 -35.65 6.86
CA LYS A 411 -5.46 -35.21 7.50
C LYS A 411 -5.66 -33.69 7.41
N SER A 412 -4.65 -32.90 7.74
CA SER A 412 -4.77 -31.43 7.71
C SER A 412 -4.81 -30.89 6.29
N PHE A 413 -4.18 -31.59 5.33
CA PHE A 413 -4.32 -31.28 3.92
C PHE A 413 -5.75 -31.56 3.41
N GLU A 414 -6.34 -32.72 3.72
CA GLU A 414 -7.73 -33.04 3.39
C GLU A 414 -8.71 -32.02 3.98
N GLU A 415 -8.56 -31.66 5.26
CA GLU A 415 -9.35 -30.61 5.90
C GLU A 415 -9.20 -29.26 5.19
N THR A 416 -8.01 -28.97 4.69
CA THR A 416 -7.72 -27.77 3.92
C THR A 416 -8.44 -27.78 2.56
N LEU A 417 -8.44 -28.90 1.85
CA LEU A 417 -9.18 -29.08 0.61
C LEU A 417 -10.69 -28.90 0.83
N VAL A 418 -11.24 -29.46 1.90
CA VAL A 418 -12.65 -29.28 2.29
C VAL A 418 -12.98 -27.80 2.54
N LYS A 419 -12.15 -27.08 3.31
CA LYS A 419 -12.31 -25.62 3.52
C LYS A 419 -12.25 -24.84 2.21
N LEU A 420 -11.44 -25.31 1.27
CA LEU A 420 -11.31 -24.76 -0.06
C LEU A 420 -12.34 -25.30 -1.05
N ALA A 421 -13.31 -26.12 -0.63
CA ALA A 421 -14.34 -26.69 -1.51
C ALA A 421 -13.75 -27.21 -2.84
N SER A 422 -12.64 -27.95 -2.73
CA SER A 422 -11.83 -28.42 -3.86
C SER A 422 -11.41 -29.86 -3.59
N ASN A 423 -11.09 -30.63 -4.63
CA ASN A 423 -10.52 -31.96 -4.50
C ASN A 423 -9.04 -31.93 -4.88
N ARG A 424 -8.30 -32.98 -4.52
CA ARG A 424 -6.86 -33.07 -4.85
C ARG A 424 -6.59 -32.86 -6.35
N GLY A 425 -7.38 -33.49 -7.21
CA GLY A 425 -7.31 -33.35 -8.68
C GLY A 425 -7.57 -31.94 -9.23
N ASP A 426 -8.20 -31.07 -8.44
CA ASP A 426 -8.49 -29.68 -8.79
C ASP A 426 -7.37 -28.72 -8.30
N VAL A 427 -6.35 -29.24 -7.61
CA VAL A 427 -5.29 -28.44 -7.02
C VAL A 427 -4.04 -28.44 -7.88
N ILE A 428 -3.47 -27.25 -8.03
CA ILE A 428 -2.13 -27.04 -8.59
C ILE A 428 -1.26 -26.42 -7.50
N GLU A 429 -0.18 -27.09 -7.12
CA GLU A 429 0.85 -26.49 -6.29
C GLU A 429 1.83 -25.69 -7.15
N ILE A 430 2.07 -24.43 -6.77
CA ILE A 430 3.15 -23.61 -7.32
C ILE A 430 4.21 -23.49 -6.23
N GLY A 431 5.40 -24.03 -6.53
CA GLY A 431 6.48 -24.16 -5.55
C GLY A 431 7.85 -23.93 -6.17
N ARG A 432 8.88 -23.99 -5.31
CA ARG A 432 10.29 -23.85 -5.73
C ARG A 432 10.55 -22.63 -6.63
N TRP A 433 9.87 -21.54 -6.30
CA TRP A 433 10.05 -20.25 -6.94
C TRP A 433 11.37 -19.65 -6.48
N VAL A 434 12.38 -19.72 -7.36
CA VAL A 434 13.77 -19.39 -7.06
C VAL A 434 14.33 -18.49 -8.15
N VAL A 435 15.09 -17.48 -7.72
CA VAL A 435 15.95 -16.64 -8.58
C VAL A 435 17.38 -16.81 -8.09
N ASP A 436 18.36 -16.80 -8.99
CA ASP A 436 19.78 -16.78 -8.63
C ASP A 436 20.04 -15.62 -7.64
N PRO A 437 20.63 -15.87 -6.46
CA PRO A 437 20.93 -14.83 -5.48
C PRO A 437 21.67 -13.61 -6.04
N VAL A 438 22.58 -13.79 -7.01
CA VAL A 438 23.35 -12.71 -7.64
C VAL A 438 22.43 -11.77 -8.43
N LEU A 439 21.35 -12.30 -8.99
CA LEU A 439 20.37 -11.55 -9.78
C LEU A 439 19.20 -11.00 -8.96
N ARG A 440 19.10 -11.33 -7.65
CA ARG A 440 18.06 -10.80 -6.75
C ARG A 440 18.29 -9.36 -6.33
N ALA A 441 19.53 -8.85 -6.41
CA ALA A 441 19.85 -7.51 -5.92
C ALA A 441 19.04 -6.44 -6.67
N GLN A 442 18.52 -5.44 -5.95
CA GLN A 442 17.65 -4.39 -6.49
C GLN A 442 18.29 -3.55 -7.63
N ASN A 443 19.63 -3.60 -7.76
CA ASN A 443 20.40 -2.96 -8.83
C ASN A 443 20.94 -3.97 -9.88
N GLY A 444 20.43 -5.20 -9.88
CA GLY A 444 20.84 -6.23 -10.82
C GLY A 444 20.42 -5.92 -12.26
N LEU A 445 21.09 -6.57 -13.23
CA LEU A 445 20.87 -6.38 -14.67
C LEU A 445 19.45 -6.73 -15.16
N ALA A 446 18.63 -7.36 -14.32
CA ALA A 446 17.28 -7.78 -14.63
C ALA A 446 16.33 -7.63 -13.42
N PRO A 447 15.87 -6.40 -13.11
CA PRO A 447 14.87 -6.20 -12.06
C PRO A 447 13.57 -6.93 -12.42
N GLY A 448 12.97 -7.62 -11.45
CA GLY A 448 11.63 -8.21 -11.59
C GLY A 448 11.55 -9.66 -12.08
N ILE A 449 12.67 -10.40 -12.23
CA ILE A 449 12.65 -11.84 -12.59
C ILE A 449 11.69 -12.64 -11.70
N GLY A 450 11.77 -12.42 -10.38
CA GLY A 450 10.93 -13.13 -9.43
C GLY A 450 9.44 -12.92 -9.72
N LEU A 451 9.03 -11.68 -10.02
CA LEU A 451 7.64 -11.36 -10.34
C LEU A 451 7.22 -11.96 -11.69
N GLN A 452 8.11 -11.95 -12.70
CA GLN A 452 7.86 -12.58 -14.01
C GLN A 452 7.73 -14.10 -13.90
N LEU A 453 8.54 -14.77 -13.08
CA LEU A 453 8.41 -16.19 -12.76
C LEU A 453 7.05 -16.48 -12.09
N ALA A 454 6.68 -15.71 -11.08
CA ALA A 454 5.39 -15.87 -10.40
C ALA A 454 4.22 -15.68 -11.38
N ALA A 455 4.28 -14.67 -12.25
CA ALA A 455 3.28 -14.43 -13.28
C ALA A 455 3.22 -15.57 -14.31
N SER A 456 4.38 -16.09 -14.74
CA SER A 456 4.44 -17.23 -15.65
C SER A 456 3.85 -18.49 -15.04
N ALA A 457 4.15 -18.77 -13.77
CA ALA A 457 3.55 -19.90 -13.06
C ALA A 457 2.03 -19.75 -12.92
N GLY A 458 1.56 -18.54 -12.57
CA GLY A 458 0.12 -18.23 -12.51
C GLY A 458 -0.57 -18.41 -13.86
N ALA A 459 0.05 -17.93 -14.95
CA ALA A 459 -0.45 -18.08 -16.31
C ALA A 459 -0.56 -19.55 -16.71
N LEU A 460 0.49 -20.33 -16.44
CA LEU A 460 0.52 -21.76 -16.72
C LEU A 460 -0.53 -22.52 -15.91
N ALA A 461 -0.66 -22.24 -14.61
CA ALA A 461 -1.67 -22.85 -13.77
C ALA A 461 -3.08 -22.55 -14.30
N LEU A 462 -3.37 -21.30 -14.67
CA LEU A 462 -4.66 -20.92 -15.28
C LEU A 462 -4.93 -21.70 -16.57
N ALA A 463 -3.91 -21.82 -17.43
CA ALA A 463 -4.05 -22.54 -18.69
C ALA A 463 -4.31 -24.04 -18.47
N LEU A 464 -3.66 -24.67 -17.48
CA LEU A 464 -3.90 -26.06 -17.08
C LEU A 464 -5.31 -26.26 -16.51
N VAL A 465 -5.79 -25.33 -15.68
CA VAL A 465 -7.16 -25.34 -15.15
C VAL A 465 -8.18 -25.27 -16.27
N ASN A 466 -7.99 -24.36 -17.24
CA ASN A 466 -8.90 -24.20 -18.37
C ASN A 466 -9.01 -25.48 -19.22
N GLN A 467 -7.99 -26.34 -19.23
CA GLN A 467 -8.05 -27.65 -19.89
C GLN A 467 -8.82 -28.69 -19.09
N SER A 468 -8.72 -28.67 -17.76
CA SER A 468 -9.41 -29.61 -16.88
C SER A 468 -10.92 -29.43 -16.80
N GLN A 469 -11.46 -28.30 -17.29
CA GLN A 469 -12.85 -27.86 -17.15
C GLN A 469 -13.33 -27.71 -15.69
N SER A 470 -12.44 -27.82 -14.70
CA SER A 470 -12.79 -27.66 -13.29
C SER A 470 -13.03 -26.19 -12.95
N THR A 471 -14.25 -25.89 -12.50
CA THR A 471 -14.62 -24.56 -11.98
C THR A 471 -14.12 -24.33 -10.55
N ASN A 472 -13.64 -25.38 -9.89
CA ASN A 472 -13.22 -25.38 -8.48
C ASN A 472 -11.71 -25.45 -8.30
N ALA A 473 -10.96 -25.16 -9.37
CA ALA A 473 -9.52 -25.27 -9.29
C ALA A 473 -8.87 -24.24 -8.35
N VAL A 474 -7.85 -24.69 -7.63
CA VAL A 474 -7.14 -23.88 -6.64
C VAL A 474 -5.64 -23.95 -6.90
N ALA A 475 -5.01 -22.78 -6.95
CA ALA A 475 -3.55 -22.71 -6.89
C ALA A 475 -3.11 -22.59 -5.42
N LEU A 476 -2.28 -23.52 -4.95
CA LEU A 476 -1.66 -23.52 -3.63
C LEU A 476 -0.20 -23.08 -3.69
N PHE A 477 0.24 -22.39 -2.66
CA PHE A 477 1.61 -21.90 -2.50
C PHE A 477 2.06 -22.10 -1.07
N SER A 478 3.30 -22.55 -0.89
CA SER A 478 3.97 -22.58 0.42
C SER A 478 5.07 -21.51 0.42
N ALA A 479 4.94 -20.50 1.29
CA ALA A 479 5.80 -19.31 1.27
C ALA A 479 6.45 -19.03 2.63
N GLY A 480 7.74 -18.71 2.61
CA GLY A 480 8.50 -18.35 3.80
C GLY A 480 8.10 -17.01 4.39
N SER A 481 8.26 -16.88 5.71
CA SER A 481 7.96 -15.63 6.43
C SER A 481 9.21 -14.80 6.69
N GLN A 482 10.38 -15.44 6.84
CA GLN A 482 11.60 -14.74 7.22
C GLN A 482 12.03 -13.68 6.19
N ASP A 483 11.93 -14.01 4.91
CA ASP A 483 12.25 -13.10 3.80
C ASP A 483 11.00 -12.41 3.23
N ASN A 484 9.89 -12.41 3.97
CA ASN A 484 8.62 -11.77 3.59
C ASN A 484 8.03 -12.25 2.25
N GLN A 485 8.35 -13.48 1.81
CA GLN A 485 7.82 -14.04 0.55
C GLN A 485 6.28 -14.10 0.57
N TYR A 486 5.69 -14.49 1.70
CA TYR A 486 4.24 -14.52 1.84
C TYR A 486 3.61 -13.12 1.71
N LEU A 487 4.27 -12.06 2.19
CA LEU A 487 3.77 -10.68 2.04
C LEU A 487 3.79 -10.26 0.58
N MET A 488 4.83 -10.67 -0.17
CA MET A 488 4.88 -10.42 -1.60
C MET A 488 3.71 -11.11 -2.32
N LEU A 489 3.44 -12.39 -2.01
CA LEU A 489 2.30 -13.11 -2.57
C LEU A 489 0.95 -12.51 -2.15
N CYS A 490 0.80 -12.05 -0.91
CA CYS A 490 -0.39 -11.30 -0.45
C CYS A 490 -0.61 -10.06 -1.32
N ARG A 491 0.46 -9.32 -1.63
CA ARG A 491 0.38 -8.16 -2.52
C ARG A 491 -0.10 -8.56 -3.92
N LEU A 492 0.25 -9.74 -4.44
CA LEU A 492 -0.28 -10.20 -5.74
C LEU A 492 -1.76 -10.59 -5.70
N GLY A 493 -2.37 -10.66 -4.51
CA GLY A 493 -3.79 -11.00 -4.29
C GLY A 493 -4.02 -12.41 -3.76
N LEU A 494 -2.97 -13.15 -3.40
CA LEU A 494 -3.10 -14.45 -2.74
C LEU A 494 -3.57 -14.28 -1.29
N LYS A 495 -4.24 -15.30 -0.76
CA LYS A 495 -4.78 -15.29 0.60
C LYS A 495 -4.20 -16.41 1.43
N THR A 496 -4.03 -16.17 2.72
CA THR A 496 -3.77 -17.25 3.68
C THR A 496 -5.05 -18.07 3.92
N ILE A 497 -4.90 -19.35 4.21
CA ILE A 497 -6.03 -20.22 4.52
C ILE A 497 -6.50 -19.92 5.95
N TYR A 498 -7.77 -19.58 6.11
CA TYR A 498 -8.32 -19.22 7.43
C TYR A 498 -8.26 -20.40 8.41
N GLY A 499 -7.76 -20.14 9.61
CA GLY A 499 -7.62 -21.14 10.67
C GLY A 499 -6.56 -22.21 10.41
N LEU A 500 -5.63 -21.97 9.48
CA LEU A 500 -4.44 -22.80 9.30
C LEU A 500 -3.24 -22.04 9.89
N GLU A 501 -2.64 -22.62 10.93
CA GLU A 501 -1.47 -22.02 11.58
C GLU A 501 -0.22 -22.14 10.69
N PRO A 502 0.70 -21.16 10.75
CA PRO A 502 1.99 -21.27 10.08
C PRO A 502 2.79 -22.48 10.57
N VAL A 503 3.49 -23.16 9.66
CA VAL A 503 4.28 -24.36 9.94
C VAL A 503 5.75 -23.98 10.09
N ILE A 504 6.36 -24.35 11.23
CA ILE A 504 7.81 -24.20 11.41
C ILE A 504 8.49 -25.36 10.68
N SER A 505 9.28 -25.06 9.64
CA SER A 505 10.03 -26.07 8.91
C SER A 505 11.51 -25.99 9.29
N ALA A 506 11.99 -27.05 9.96
CA ALA A 506 13.42 -27.22 10.23
C ALA A 506 14.24 -27.37 8.93
N GLU A 507 13.63 -27.97 7.90
CA GLU A 507 14.25 -28.16 6.59
C GLU A 507 14.57 -26.83 5.90
N TYR A 508 13.62 -25.90 5.90
CA TYR A 508 13.81 -24.59 5.28
C TYR A 508 14.34 -23.53 6.25
N ASN A 509 14.46 -23.87 7.54
CA ASN A 509 14.80 -22.93 8.61
C ASN A 509 13.95 -21.65 8.53
N ASP A 510 12.63 -21.82 8.40
CA ASP A 510 11.67 -20.74 8.20
C ASP A 510 10.28 -21.11 8.77
N VAL A 511 9.41 -20.12 8.89
CA VAL A 511 7.99 -20.26 9.19
C VAL A 511 7.22 -20.18 7.87
N ILE A 512 6.73 -21.32 7.42
CA ILE A 512 6.02 -21.48 6.15
C ILE A 512 4.54 -21.20 6.33
N ARG A 513 3.97 -20.41 5.43
CA ARG A 513 2.54 -20.14 5.34
C ARG A 513 1.98 -20.72 4.06
N VAL A 514 0.88 -21.45 4.18
CA VAL A 514 0.14 -21.95 3.02
C VAL A 514 -0.84 -20.87 2.56
N MET A 515 -0.73 -20.53 1.29
CA MET A 515 -1.51 -19.51 0.61
C MET A 515 -2.25 -20.12 -0.57
N TYR A 516 -3.33 -19.47 -0.98
CA TYR A 516 -4.14 -19.93 -2.09
C TYR A 516 -4.68 -18.79 -2.95
N CYS A 517 -5.01 -19.12 -4.19
CA CYS A 517 -5.78 -18.28 -5.09
C CYS A 517 -6.92 -19.10 -5.73
N LYS A 518 -8.14 -18.53 -5.70
CA LYS A 518 -9.34 -19.07 -6.37
C LYS A 518 -9.76 -18.12 -7.48
N GLY A 519 -9.42 -18.47 -8.71
CA GLY A 519 -9.72 -17.70 -9.90
C GLY A 519 -8.82 -16.45 -10.07
N PRO A 520 -8.34 -16.18 -11.29
CA PRO A 520 -7.41 -15.07 -11.56
C PRO A 520 -8.03 -13.68 -11.33
N GLN A 521 -9.36 -13.56 -11.37
CA GLN A 521 -10.08 -12.30 -11.16
C GLN A 521 -9.86 -11.69 -9.76
N LYS A 522 -9.43 -12.50 -8.78
CA LYS A 522 -9.10 -12.03 -7.43
C LYS A 522 -7.66 -11.51 -7.28
N LEU A 523 -6.81 -11.78 -8.27
CA LEU A 523 -5.45 -11.25 -8.30
C LEU A 523 -5.45 -9.75 -8.56
N GLN A 524 -4.33 -9.08 -8.32
CA GLN A 524 -4.18 -7.69 -8.73
C GLN A 524 -4.24 -7.57 -10.26
N HIS A 525 -4.89 -6.51 -10.75
CA HIS A 525 -5.03 -6.26 -12.19
C HIS A 525 -3.68 -6.22 -12.92
N ARG A 526 -2.68 -5.54 -12.32
CA ARG A 526 -1.31 -5.47 -12.84
C ARG A 526 -0.68 -6.86 -12.97
N PHE A 527 -0.84 -7.69 -11.94
CA PHE A 527 -0.28 -9.05 -11.96
C PHE A 527 -0.95 -9.91 -13.04
N ARG A 528 -2.26 -9.78 -13.26
CA ARG A 528 -2.95 -10.44 -14.38
C ARG A 528 -2.41 -10.04 -15.74
N ARG A 529 -2.20 -8.74 -15.98
CA ARG A 529 -1.60 -8.27 -17.25
C ARG A 529 -0.23 -8.88 -17.48
N LEU A 530 0.59 -8.97 -16.43
CA LEU A 530 1.88 -9.62 -16.52
C LEU A 530 1.75 -11.13 -16.80
N MET A 531 0.77 -11.82 -16.20
CA MET A 531 0.47 -13.21 -16.53
C MET A 531 0.13 -13.36 -18.02
N ASP A 532 -0.71 -12.50 -18.57
CA ASP A 532 -1.09 -12.53 -20.00
C ASP A 532 0.13 -12.27 -20.90
N ALA A 533 0.99 -11.32 -20.54
CA ALA A 533 2.23 -11.04 -21.26
C ALA A 533 3.19 -12.25 -21.25
N MET A 534 3.37 -12.90 -20.10
CA MET A 534 4.21 -14.09 -19.98
C MET A 534 3.62 -15.30 -20.72
N ALA A 535 2.29 -15.48 -20.69
CA ALA A 535 1.61 -16.54 -21.44
C ALA A 535 1.88 -16.42 -22.95
N SER A 536 1.77 -15.20 -23.47
CA SER A 536 2.03 -14.86 -24.86
C SER A 536 3.50 -15.08 -25.23
N LEU A 537 4.42 -14.54 -24.42
CA LEU A 537 5.86 -14.66 -24.63
C LEU A 537 6.31 -16.13 -24.71
N MET A 538 5.83 -16.95 -23.79
CA MET A 538 6.16 -18.38 -23.71
C MET A 538 5.34 -19.26 -24.66
N LYS A 539 4.40 -18.68 -25.41
CA LYS A 539 3.49 -19.39 -26.34
C LYS A 539 2.79 -20.57 -25.67
N MET A 540 2.29 -20.37 -24.45
CA MET A 540 1.75 -21.45 -23.60
C MET A 540 0.62 -22.23 -24.28
N ASP A 541 -0.26 -21.56 -25.04
CA ASP A 541 -1.34 -22.22 -25.79
C ASP A 541 -0.82 -23.29 -26.76
N ARG A 542 0.34 -23.05 -27.39
CA ARG A 542 0.95 -24.02 -28.31
C ARG A 542 1.59 -25.16 -27.54
N ALA A 543 2.31 -24.87 -26.47
CA ALA A 543 2.99 -25.89 -25.66
C ALA A 543 2.00 -26.89 -25.06
N LEU A 544 0.88 -26.40 -24.54
CA LEU A 544 -0.12 -27.25 -23.89
C LEU A 544 -0.90 -28.11 -24.88
N ARG A 545 -1.18 -27.62 -26.10
CA ARG A 545 -1.82 -28.43 -27.16
C ARG A 545 -0.95 -29.61 -27.61
N ILE A 546 0.37 -29.42 -27.66
CA ILE A 546 1.31 -30.50 -28.04
C ILE A 546 1.31 -31.57 -26.95
N SER A 547 1.32 -31.18 -25.67
CA SER A 547 1.29 -32.12 -24.55
C SER A 547 -0.01 -32.93 -24.49
N SER A 548 -1.17 -32.30 -24.73
CA SER A 548 -2.45 -33.02 -24.70
C SER A 548 -2.56 -34.07 -25.82
N LEU A 549 -1.99 -33.78 -26.99
CA LEU A 549 -1.94 -34.73 -28.11
C LEU A 549 -1.04 -35.93 -27.78
N TRP A 550 0.09 -35.70 -27.10
CA TRP A 550 0.98 -36.78 -26.66
C TRP A 550 0.32 -37.70 -25.64
N SER A 551 -0.36 -37.16 -24.62
CA SER A 551 -1.08 -37.99 -23.65
C SER A 551 -2.17 -38.83 -24.31
N ALA A 552 -2.94 -38.24 -25.24
CA ALA A 552 -3.98 -38.97 -25.98
C ALA A 552 -3.39 -40.08 -26.88
N CYS A 553 -2.23 -39.86 -27.50
CA CYS A 553 -1.55 -40.89 -28.29
C CYS A 553 -1.02 -42.04 -27.42
N VAL A 554 -0.49 -41.76 -26.23
CA VAL A 554 -0.01 -42.80 -25.30
C VAL A 554 -1.16 -43.65 -24.77
N GLU A 555 -2.30 -43.03 -24.42
CA GLU A 555 -3.51 -43.78 -24.01
C GLU A 555 -4.13 -44.62 -25.14
N LEU A 556 -3.99 -44.21 -26.41
CA LEU A 556 -4.47 -45.00 -27.55
C LEU A 556 -3.55 -46.16 -27.95
N CYS A 557 -2.30 -46.16 -27.50
CA CYS A 557 -1.32 -47.22 -27.76
C CYS A 557 -1.22 -48.27 -26.64
N GLN A 558 -1.78 -47.99 -25.46
CA GLN A 558 -1.97 -48.94 -24.35
C GLN A 558 -3.32 -49.65 -24.49
#